data_AF-A0A0G1UH35-F1
#
_entry.id   AF-A0A0G1UH35-F1
#
_cell.length_a   1.000
_cell.length_b   1.000
_cell.length_c   1.000
_cell.angle_alpha   90.00
_cell.angle_beta   90.00
_cell.angle_gamma   90.00
#
_symmetry.space_group_name_H-M   'P 1'
#
loop_
_entity.id
_entity.type
_entity.pdbx_description
1 polymer ?
#
loop_
_entity_poly.entity_id
_entity_poly.type
_entity_poly.pdbx_seq_one_letter_code
_entity_poly.pdbx_strand_id
1 'polypeptide(L)'
;MSVKKLARYWWPTLFWMGVIFMFSSRPVTPASQIFWQDFLIKKTGHFIAYFILAVLLYRSLKSTTRLSLTLLFLFTITLTIAYAATDEFHQSFTPGREPHLRDVAIDSLGAMTAVYFIFRRSVDLFPVL
;
A
#
# COMPACT_ATOMS: atom_id res chain seq x y z
N MET A 1 -25.18 -6.24 2.59
CA MET A 1 -24.15 -6.47 1.54
C MET A 1 -23.93 -7.97 1.41
N SER A 2 -23.84 -8.52 0.19
CA SER A 2 -23.63 -9.97 0.02
C SER A 2 -22.20 -10.38 0.36
N VAL A 3 -22.03 -11.51 1.04
CA VAL A 3 -20.73 -12.13 1.36
C VAL A 3 -19.90 -12.34 0.09
N LYS A 4 -20.53 -12.76 -1.02
CA LYS A 4 -19.85 -12.95 -2.31
C LYS A 4 -19.22 -11.65 -2.84
N LYS A 5 -19.90 -10.52 -2.63
CA LYS A 5 -19.39 -9.19 -3.03
C LYS A 5 -18.21 -8.81 -2.16
N LEU A 6 -18.34 -8.95 -0.83
CA LEU A 6 -17.27 -8.66 0.11
C LEU A 6 -16.01 -9.46 -0.24
N ALA A 7 -16.13 -10.78 -0.37
CA ALA A 7 -15.02 -11.67 -0.71
C ALA A 7 -14.33 -11.28 -2.03
N ARG A 8 -15.12 -11.00 -3.09
CA ARG A 8 -14.59 -10.64 -4.41
C ARG A 8 -13.64 -9.43 -4.38
N TYR A 9 -13.97 -8.40 -3.60
CA TYR A 9 -13.17 -7.18 -3.58
C TYR A 9 -12.03 -7.25 -2.56
N TRP A 10 -12.28 -7.83 -1.39
CA TRP A 10 -11.29 -7.88 -0.31
C TRP A 10 -10.23 -8.96 -0.48
N TRP A 11 -10.53 -10.07 -1.18
CA TRP A 11 -9.54 -11.13 -1.39
C TRP A 11 -8.25 -10.63 -2.04
N PRO A 12 -8.27 -9.87 -3.16
CA PRO A 12 -7.04 -9.30 -3.72
C PRO A 12 -6.27 -8.40 -2.75
N THR A 13 -6.97 -7.59 -1.95
CA THR A 13 -6.32 -6.72 -0.94
C THR A 13 -5.61 -7.55 0.11
N LEU A 14 -6.29 -8.53 0.69
CA LEU A 14 -5.74 -9.41 1.72
C LEU A 14 -4.60 -10.28 1.18
N PHE A 15 -4.75 -10.79 -0.04
CA PHE A 15 -3.70 -11.52 -0.74
C PHE A 15 -2.45 -10.66 -0.90
N TRP A 16 -2.60 -9.41 -1.35
CA TRP A 16 -1.47 -8.51 -1.53
C TRP A 16 -0.80 -8.12 -0.21
N MET A 17 -1.58 -7.89 0.86
CA MET A 17 -1.04 -7.75 2.22
C MET A 17 -0.24 -9.00 2.61
N GLY A 18 -0.75 -10.20 2.35
CA GLY A 18 -0.02 -11.45 2.59
C GLY A 18 1.31 -11.53 1.82
N VAL A 19 1.34 -11.04 0.57
CA VAL A 19 2.57 -10.96 -0.23
C VAL A 19 3.58 -10.01 0.41
N ILE A 20 3.17 -8.79 0.78
CA ILE A 20 4.04 -7.81 1.44
C ILE A 20 4.62 -8.41 2.72
N PHE A 21 3.75 -8.94 3.58
CA PHE A 21 4.13 -9.57 4.84
C PHE A 21 5.13 -10.72 4.65
N MET A 22 4.91 -11.57 3.64
CA MET A 22 5.83 -12.68 3.31
C MET A 22 7.22 -12.17 2.92
N PHE A 23 7.30 -11.12 2.11
CA PHE A 23 8.58 -10.51 1.76
C PHE A 23 9.23 -9.86 2.98
N SER A 24 8.45 -9.20 3.82
CA SER A 24 8.91 -8.53 5.04
C SER A 24 9.40 -9.51 6.12
N SER A 25 8.91 -10.74 6.11
CA SER A 25 9.34 -11.82 7.02
C SER A 25 10.72 -12.43 6.66
N ARG A 26 11.29 -12.06 5.51
CA ARG A 26 12.58 -12.58 5.06
C ARG A 26 13.73 -11.66 5.51
N PRO A 27 14.86 -12.22 5.97
CA PRO A 27 16.07 -11.44 6.22
C PRO A 27 16.48 -10.61 5.01
N VAL A 28 17.13 -9.47 5.25
CA VAL A 28 17.59 -8.59 4.16
C VAL A 28 18.64 -9.30 3.32
N THR A 29 18.28 -9.61 2.09
CA THR A 29 19.25 -10.02 1.06
C THR A 29 19.67 -8.78 0.24
N PRO A 30 20.96 -8.58 -0.03
CA PRO A 30 21.41 -7.56 -0.98
C PRO A 30 20.80 -7.83 -2.36
N ALA A 31 20.12 -6.84 -2.93
CA ALA A 31 19.65 -6.84 -4.31
C ALA A 31 20.76 -6.44 -5.30
N SER A 32 21.76 -5.69 -4.83
CA SER A 32 22.98 -5.36 -5.57
C SER A 32 24.18 -5.33 -4.62
N GLN A 33 25.37 -5.61 -5.16
CA GLN A 33 26.65 -5.40 -4.46
C GLN A 33 26.99 -3.90 -4.32
N ILE A 34 26.33 -3.05 -5.12
CA ILE A 34 26.52 -1.61 -5.11
C ILE A 34 25.46 -0.97 -4.21
N PHE A 35 25.91 -0.32 -3.14
CA PHE A 35 25.04 0.24 -2.08
C PHE A 35 23.89 1.12 -2.61
N TRP A 36 24.17 2.08 -3.49
CA TRP A 36 23.14 3.00 -3.97
C TRP A 36 22.09 2.31 -4.86
N GLN A 37 22.48 1.25 -5.59
CA GLN A 37 21.57 0.46 -6.41
C GLN A 37 20.67 -0.39 -5.52
N ASP A 38 21.26 -1.07 -4.53
CA ASP A 38 20.51 -1.86 -3.55
C ASP A 38 19.47 -1.00 -2.82
N PHE A 39 19.90 0.18 -2.36
CA PHE A 39 19.02 1.16 -1.74
C PHE A 39 17.87 1.55 -2.67
N LEU A 40 18.17 1.94 -3.92
CA LEU A 40 17.16 2.39 -4.87
C LEU A 40 16.15 1.28 -5.19
N ILE A 41 16.61 0.06 -5.47
CA ILE A 41 15.76 -1.09 -5.78
C ILE A 41 14.80 -1.37 -4.61
N LYS A 42 15.31 -1.39 -3.38
CA LYS A 42 14.48 -1.63 -2.19
C LYS A 42 13.44 -0.53 -2.00
N LYS A 43 13.85 0.73 -2.12
CA LYS A 43 12.93 1.88 -1.90
C LYS A 43 11.86 1.98 -3.00
N THR A 44 12.21 1.67 -4.24
CA THR A 44 11.22 1.54 -5.32
C THR A 44 10.28 0.35 -5.09
N GLY A 45 10.78 -0.77 -4.57
CA GLY A 45 9.96 -1.93 -4.20
C GLY A 45 8.90 -1.58 -3.16
N HIS A 46 9.31 -0.92 -2.08
CA HIS A 46 8.43 -0.37 -1.04
C HIS A 46 7.36 0.55 -1.63
N PHE A 47 7.78 1.58 -2.38
CA PHE A 47 6.88 2.51 -3.02
C PHE A 47 5.82 1.82 -3.90
N ILE A 48 6.23 0.89 -4.76
CA ILE A 48 5.33 0.15 -5.66
C ILE A 48 4.38 -0.76 -4.88
N ALA A 49 4.89 -1.46 -3.85
CA ALA A 49 4.09 -2.38 -3.05
C ALA A 49 2.93 -1.67 -2.37
N TYR A 50 3.19 -0.52 -1.76
CA TYR A 50 2.17 0.26 -1.05
C TYR A 50 1.31 1.11 -1.98
N PHE A 51 1.81 1.51 -3.16
CA PHE A 51 0.98 2.04 -4.24
C PHE A 51 -0.09 1.03 -4.66
N ILE A 52 0.30 -0.22 -4.94
CA ILE A 52 -0.64 -1.29 -5.32
C ILE A 52 -1.62 -1.57 -4.19
N LEU A 53 -1.15 -1.63 -2.95
CA LEU A 53 -2.01 -1.82 -1.78
C LEU A 53 -3.08 -0.72 -1.69
N ALA A 54 -2.71 0.55 -1.83
CA ALA A 54 -3.64 1.67 -1.80
C ALA A 54 -4.69 1.60 -2.93
N VAL A 55 -4.30 1.22 -4.16
CA VAL A 55 -5.25 1.00 -5.26
C VAL A 55 -6.26 -0.10 -4.93
N LEU A 56 -5.78 -1.23 -4.42
CA LEU A 56 -6.64 -2.36 -4.04
C LEU A 56 -7.56 -2.00 -2.90
N LEU A 57 -7.06 -1.29 -1.89
CA LEU A 57 -7.83 -0.87 -0.73
C LEU A 57 -8.91 0.15 -1.09
N TYR A 58 -8.59 1.15 -1.93
CA TYR A 58 -9.58 2.07 -2.48
C TYR A 58 -10.68 1.32 -3.23
N ARG A 59 -10.31 0.37 -4.11
CA ARG A 59 -11.27 -0.43 -4.87
C ARG A 59 -12.19 -1.23 -3.95
N SER A 60 -11.65 -1.79 -2.88
CA SER A 60 -12.41 -2.53 -1.87
C SER A 60 -13.39 -1.61 -1.14
N LEU A 61 -12.90 -0.53 -0.54
CA LEU A 61 -13.73 0.44 0.18
C LEU A 61 -14.84 1.03 -0.71
N LYS A 62 -14.51 1.47 -1.93
CA LYS A 62 -15.48 2.02 -2.89
C LYS A 62 -16.59 1.02 -3.24
N SER A 63 -16.24 -0.26 -3.35
CA SER A 63 -17.19 -1.28 -3.79
C SER A 63 -18.04 -1.85 -2.64
N THR A 64 -17.58 -1.74 -1.40
CA THR A 64 -18.20 -2.37 -0.23
C THR A 64 -18.78 -1.40 0.79
N THR A 65 -18.58 -0.09 0.61
CA THR A 65 -19.10 0.95 1.51
C THR A 65 -19.93 1.99 0.74
N ARG A 66 -20.56 2.91 1.48
CA ARG A 66 -21.26 4.09 0.93
C ARG A 66 -20.56 5.40 1.34
N LEU A 67 -19.25 5.33 1.57
CA LEU A 67 -18.46 6.48 1.98
C LEU A 67 -18.40 7.54 0.87
N SER A 68 -18.32 8.81 1.27
CA SER A 68 -18.03 9.90 0.33
C SER A 68 -16.64 9.74 -0.28
N LEU A 69 -16.39 10.38 -1.44
CA LEU A 69 -15.10 10.28 -2.11
C LEU A 69 -13.94 10.74 -1.21
N THR A 70 -14.14 11.82 -0.45
CA THR A 70 -13.17 12.32 0.53
C THR A 70 -12.85 11.27 1.60
N LEU A 71 -13.88 10.62 2.16
CA LEU A 71 -13.68 9.57 3.16
C LEU A 71 -13.01 8.33 2.56
N LEU A 72 -13.31 7.97 1.30
CA LEU A 72 -12.62 6.88 0.61
C LEU A 72 -11.12 7.15 0.50
N PHE A 73 -10.72 8.36 0.11
CA PHE A 73 -9.30 8.72 0.03
C PHE A 73 -8.64 8.76 1.40
N LEU A 74 -9.29 9.37 2.39
CA LEU A 74 -8.78 9.44 3.76
C LEU A 74 -8.55 8.03 4.33
N PHE A 75 -9.56 7.16 4.29
CA PHE A 75 -9.42 5.79 4.79
C PHE A 75 -8.40 4.99 3.99
N THR A 76 -8.32 5.16 2.67
CA THR A 76 -7.29 4.48 1.85
C THR A 76 -5.89 4.83 2.34
N ILE A 77 -5.59 6.11 2.52
CA ILE A 77 -4.28 6.58 2.97
C ILE A 77 -4.03 6.10 4.40
N THR A 78 -4.93 6.40 5.33
CA THR A 78 -4.74 6.08 6.76
C THR A 78 -4.55 4.59 6.99
N LEU A 79 -5.34 3.73 6.34
CA LEU A 79 -5.22 2.28 6.52
C LEU A 79 -3.95 1.73 5.84
N THR A 80 -3.53 2.30 4.71
CA THR A 80 -2.27 1.90 4.06
C THR A 80 -1.05 2.29 4.92
N ILE A 81 -1.05 3.50 5.50
CA ILE A 81 0.00 3.96 6.42
C ILE A 81 0.00 3.13 7.70
N ALA A 82 -1.18 2.83 8.27
CA ALA A 82 -1.28 1.97 9.44
C ALA A 82 -0.71 0.59 9.15
N TYR A 83 -0.99 0.02 7.97
CA TYR A 83 -0.41 -1.25 7.56
C TYR A 83 1.12 -1.15 7.39
N ALA A 84 1.63 -0.08 6.77
CA ALA A 84 3.07 0.16 6.64
C ALA A 84 3.77 0.22 8.00
N ALA A 85 3.19 0.96 8.96
CA ALA A 85 3.71 1.03 10.32
C ALA A 85 3.69 -0.34 11.01
N THR A 86 2.64 -1.15 10.82
CA THR A 86 2.59 -2.50 11.38
C THR A 86 3.59 -3.46 10.71
N ASP A 87 3.83 -3.31 9.42
CA ASP A 87 4.84 -4.11 8.70
C ASP A 87 6.25 -3.74 9.17
N GLU A 88 6.56 -2.45 9.32
CA GLU A 88 7.85 -1.99 9.83
C GLU A 88 8.08 -2.45 11.28
N PHE A 89 7.04 -2.40 12.11
CA PHE A 89 7.08 -2.99 13.44
C PHE A 89 7.31 -4.50 13.40
N HIS A 90 6.64 -5.22 12.51
CA HIS A 90 6.87 -6.66 12.31
C HIS A 90 8.31 -6.95 11.86
N GLN A 91 8.88 -6.13 10.99
CA GLN A 91 10.26 -6.27 10.54
C GLN A 91 11.28 -6.13 11.67
N SER A 92 10.95 -5.41 12.76
CA SER A 92 11.80 -5.35 13.96
C SER A 92 12.04 -6.71 14.63
N PHE A 93 11.17 -7.69 14.38
CA PHE A 93 11.31 -9.07 14.86
C PHE A 93 11.97 -9.99 13.83
N THR A 94 12.30 -9.49 12.63
CA THR A 94 12.92 -10.27 11.57
C THR A 94 14.45 -10.17 11.66
N PRO A 95 15.19 -11.28 11.85
CA PRO A 95 16.64 -11.24 11.97
C PRO A 95 17.32 -10.57 10.77
N GLY A 96 18.20 -9.61 11.03
CA GLY A 96 18.94 -8.88 10.00
C GLY A 96 18.13 -7.79 9.28
N ARG A 97 16.93 -7.46 9.75
CA ARG A 97 16.20 -6.23 9.35
C ARG A 97 16.34 -5.16 10.42
N GLU A 98 16.55 -3.93 9.98
CA GLU A 98 16.48 -2.75 10.82
C GLU A 98 15.24 -1.94 10.41
N PRO A 99 14.28 -1.71 11.32
CA PRO A 99 13.14 -0.88 11.03
C PRO A 99 13.58 0.59 10.88
N HIS A 100 13.07 1.26 9.87
CA HIS A 100 13.34 2.64 9.53
C HIS A 100 12.05 3.40 9.27
N LEU A 101 11.82 4.50 9.99
CA LEU A 101 10.70 5.43 9.74
C LEU A 101 10.66 5.94 8.29
N ARG A 102 11.82 5.97 7.62
CA ARG A 102 11.93 6.31 6.20
C ARG A 102 11.13 5.37 5.31
N ASP A 103 11.02 4.10 5.67
CA ASP A 103 10.38 3.09 4.82
C ASP A 103 8.86 3.26 4.90
N VAL A 104 8.33 3.52 6.10
CA VAL A 104 6.95 3.99 6.30
C VAL A 104 6.66 5.28 5.51
N ALA A 105 7.61 6.22 5.46
CA ALA A 105 7.44 7.45 4.67
C ALA A 105 7.39 7.17 3.16
N ILE A 106 8.23 6.29 2.64
CA ILE A 106 8.23 5.88 1.23
C ILE A 106 6.95 5.14 0.87
N ASP A 107 6.49 4.25 1.75
CA ASP A 107 5.24 3.52 1.62
C ASP A 107 4.04 4.48 1.58
N SER A 108 4.06 5.50 2.44
CA SER A 108 3.07 6.57 2.48
C SER A 108 3.04 7.37 1.18
N LEU A 109 4.21 7.69 0.61
CA LEU A 109 4.29 8.36 -0.69
C LEU A 109 3.68 7.49 -1.80
N GLY A 110 3.93 6.19 -1.82
CA GLY A 110 3.29 5.26 -2.75
C GLY A 110 1.76 5.31 -2.66
N ALA A 111 1.23 5.30 -1.43
CA ALA A 111 -0.20 5.40 -1.18
C ALA A 111 -0.80 6.75 -1.63
N MET A 112 -0.13 7.86 -1.33
CA MET A 112 -0.55 9.20 -1.74
C MET A 112 -0.53 9.35 -3.28
N THR A 113 0.49 8.81 -3.95
CA THR A 113 0.56 8.81 -5.42
C THR A 113 -0.57 8.01 -6.04
N ALA A 114 -0.92 6.84 -5.49
CA ALA A 114 -2.07 6.05 -5.95
C ALA A 114 -3.37 6.86 -5.84
N VAL A 115 -3.61 7.49 -4.70
CA VAL A 115 -4.80 8.33 -4.49
C VAL A 115 -4.82 9.52 -5.43
N TYR A 116 -3.69 10.18 -5.66
CA TYR A 116 -3.58 11.28 -6.62
C TYR A 116 -4.02 10.86 -8.03
N PHE A 117 -3.53 9.73 -8.55
CA PHE A 117 -3.92 9.25 -9.87
C PHE A 117 -5.40 8.85 -9.94
N ILE A 118 -5.93 8.23 -8.89
CA ILE A 118 -7.34 7.87 -8.78
C ILE A 118 -8.21 9.13 -8.77
N PHE A 119 -7.80 10.16 -8.02
CA PHE A 119 -8.50 11.44 -7.96
C PHE A 119 -8.54 12.11 -9.33
N ARG A 120 -7.40 12.23 -10.01
CA ARG A 120 -7.31 12.79 -11.37
C ARG A 120 -8.30 12.12 -12.32
N ARG A 121 -8.28 10.78 -12.38
CA ARG A 121 -9.22 10.01 -13.19
C ARG A 121 -10.69 10.21 -12.79
N SER A 122 -10.95 10.40 -11.50
CA SER A 122 -12.32 10.62 -11.01
C SER A 122 -12.85 11.98 -11.44
N VAL A 123 -12.01 13.02 -11.44
CA VAL A 123 -12.35 14.36 -11.93
C VAL A 123 -12.55 14.35 -13.45
N ASP A 124 -11.68 13.66 -14.19
CA ASP A 124 -11.78 13.57 -15.66
C ASP A 124 -13.07 12.88 -16.16
N LEU A 125 -13.71 12.05 -15.31
CA LEU A 125 -14.99 11.39 -15.61
C LEU A 125 -16.22 12.26 -15.27
N PHE A 126 -16.03 13.33 -14.50
CA PHE A 126 -17.05 14.34 -14.21
C PHE A 126 -16.53 15.73 -14.62
N PRO A 127 -16.20 15.96 -15.91
CA PRO A 127 -15.92 17.30 -16.37
C PRO A 127 -17.19 18.12 -16.13
N VAL A 128 -17.04 19.14 -15.29
CA VAL A 128 -18.04 20.13 -14.87
C VAL A 128 -19.22 20.22 -15.84
N LEU A 129 -20.38 19.68 -15.40
CA LEU A 129 -21.69 20.08 -15.92
C LEU A 129 -22.02 21.48 -15.41
#